data_AF-A0A3L9YV83-F1
#
_entry.id   AF-A0A3L9YV83-F1
#
_cell.length_a   1.000
_cell.length_b   1.000
_cell.length_c   1.000
_cell.angle_alpha   90.00
_cell.angle_beta   90.00
_cell.angle_gamma   90.00
#
_symmetry.space_group_name_H-M   'P 1'
#
loop_
_entity.id
_entity.type
_entity.pdbx_description
1 polymer ?
#
loop_
_entity_poly.entity_id
_entity_poly.type
_entity_poly.pdbx_seq_one_letter_code
_entity_poly.pdbx_strand_id
1 'polypeptide(L)'
;MKYKTTGLKAGHKIFIRKRESAFDNGLRLKDSTFGTFEDHKEMKTYEYAAFQKKVFEENRILKRKRNILIIITIIAVVLILLSLPFLYDELFSGDYQKVKF
;
A
#
# COMPACT_ATOMS: atom_id res chain seq x y z
N MET A 1 -23.78 -15.72 -33.43
CA MET A 1 -22.59 -16.04 -34.24
C MET A 1 -21.89 -17.23 -33.59
N LYS A 2 -21.72 -18.36 -34.30
CA LYS A 2 -21.10 -19.58 -33.74
C LYS A 2 -19.59 -19.46 -33.81
N TYR A 3 -18.91 -19.42 -32.66
CA TYR A 3 -17.44 -19.41 -32.62
C TYR A 3 -16.90 -20.83 -32.82
N LYS A 4 -16.18 -21.05 -33.93
CA LYS A 4 -15.33 -22.24 -34.13
C LYS A 4 -13.98 -21.93 -33.49
N THR A 5 -13.66 -22.62 -32.39
CA THR A 5 -12.33 -22.59 -31.78
C THR A 5 -11.42 -23.57 -32.49
N THR A 6 -10.44 -23.05 -33.22
CA THR A 6 -9.35 -23.83 -33.83
C THR A 6 -8.12 -23.79 -32.92
N GLY A 7 -7.77 -24.95 -32.36
CA GLY A 7 -6.55 -25.22 -31.56
C GLY A 7 -6.76 -25.04 -30.06
N LEU A 8 -6.45 -25.99 -29.16
CA LEU A 8 -5.53 -27.13 -29.19
C LEU A 8 -6.19 -28.37 -28.57
N LYS A 9 -6.04 -29.52 -29.25
CA LYS A 9 -6.33 -30.85 -28.70
C LYS A 9 -5.12 -31.31 -27.88
N ALA A 10 -5.27 -31.36 -26.56
CA ALA A 10 -4.60 -32.32 -25.69
C ALA A 10 -5.34 -32.38 -24.34
N GLY A 11 -6.45 -33.13 -24.28
CA GLY A 11 -6.98 -33.72 -23.04
C GLY A 11 -7.46 -32.83 -21.90
N HIS A 12 -7.36 -31.50 -21.95
CA HIS A 12 -7.90 -30.64 -20.89
C HIS A 12 -9.35 -30.30 -21.18
N LYS A 13 -10.24 -30.72 -20.27
CA LYS A 13 -11.64 -30.26 -20.18
C LYS A 13 -11.60 -28.73 -20.25
N ILE A 14 -12.06 -28.17 -21.38
CA ILE A 14 -12.28 -26.74 -21.50
C ILE A 14 -13.39 -26.44 -20.50
N PHE A 15 -13.01 -26.03 -19.29
CA PHE A 15 -13.95 -25.48 -18.33
C PHE A 15 -14.45 -24.17 -18.93
N ILE A 16 -15.53 -24.26 -19.71
CA ILE A 16 -16.31 -23.11 -20.12
C ILE A 16 -16.80 -22.50 -18.81
N ARG A 17 -16.10 -21.47 -18.32
CA ARG A 17 -16.47 -20.78 -17.09
C ARG A 17 -17.84 -20.15 -17.35
N LYS A 18 -18.85 -20.54 -16.57
CA LYS A 18 -20.19 -19.93 -16.65
C LYS A 18 -20.22 -18.47 -16.22
N ARG A 19 -19.19 -17.99 -15.51
CA ARG A 19 -19.04 -16.58 -15.10
C ARG A 19 -18.15 -15.86 -16.09
N GLU A 20 -18.75 -14.90 -16.80
CA GLU A 20 -18.03 -13.85 -17.51
C GLU A 20 -17.35 -12.95 -16.48
N SER A 21 -16.05 -12.72 -16.65
CA SER A 21 -15.31 -11.77 -15.84
C SER A 21 -15.49 -10.36 -16.41
N ALA A 22 -15.25 -9.32 -15.61
CA ALA A 22 -15.30 -7.93 -16.08
C ALA A 22 -14.32 -7.65 -17.25
N PHE A 23 -13.29 -8.48 -17.40
CA PHE A 23 -12.34 -8.44 -18.52
C PHE A 23 -12.96 -8.96 -19.83
N ASP A 24 -13.88 -9.93 -19.77
CA ASP A 24 -14.54 -10.50 -20.95
C ASP A 24 -15.59 -9.55 -21.53
N ASN A 25 -16.17 -8.71 -20.67
CA ASN A 25 -17.24 -7.77 -21.03
C ASN A 25 -16.73 -6.40 -21.52
N GLY A 26 -15.42 -6.24 -21.75
CA GLY A 26 -14.83 -5.00 -22.27
C GLY A 26 -15.09 -3.76 -21.39
N LEU A 27 -15.55 -3.96 -20.16
CA LEU A 27 -15.81 -2.90 -19.21
C LEU A 27 -14.46 -2.37 -18.73
N ARG A 28 -14.18 -1.09 -19.02
CA ARG A 28 -13.01 -0.41 -18.49
C ARG A 28 -13.04 -0.51 -16.97
N LEU A 29 -12.04 -1.18 -16.38
CA LEU A 29 -11.84 -1.27 -14.95
C LEU A 29 -11.71 0.16 -14.41
N LYS A 30 -12.79 0.66 -13.82
CA LYS A 30 -12.91 2.07 -13.45
C LYS A 30 -11.90 2.46 -12.36
N ASP A 31 -11.47 1.47 -11.56
CA ASP A 31 -10.65 1.67 -10.36
C ASP A 31 -9.60 0.55 -10.22
N SER A 32 -8.67 0.44 -11.16
CA SER A 32 -7.49 -0.44 -10.99
C SER A 32 -6.58 0.15 -9.91
N THR A 33 -6.39 -0.57 -8.80
CA THR A 33 -5.37 -0.25 -7.78
C THR A 33 -3.94 -0.34 -8.34
N PHE A 34 -3.79 -1.04 -9.46
CA PHE A 34 -2.54 -1.11 -10.18
C PHE A 34 -2.42 0.12 -11.10
N GLY A 35 -1.32 0.86 -10.96
CA GLY A 35 -0.98 1.97 -11.86
C GLY A 35 -0.81 1.50 -13.31
N THR A 36 -0.61 2.45 -14.22
CA THR A 36 -0.29 2.15 -15.62
C THR A 36 0.97 1.30 -15.69
N PHE A 37 0.83 0.04 -16.11
CA PHE A 37 1.96 -0.82 -16.43
C PHE A 37 2.53 -0.35 -17.77
N GLU A 38 3.65 0.36 -17.74
CA GLU A 38 4.45 0.56 -18.94
C GLU A 38 5.05 -0.79 -19.36
N ASP A 39 4.82 -1.19 -20.60
CA ASP A 39 5.39 -2.42 -21.15
C ASP A 39 6.88 -2.18 -21.43
N HIS A 40 7.73 -2.64 -20.52
CA HIS A 40 9.20 -2.53 -20.66
C HIS A 40 9.82 -3.68 -21.47
N LYS A 41 9.01 -4.51 -22.15
CA LYS A 41 9.50 -5.71 -22.86
C LYS A 41 10.48 -5.41 -24.00
N GLU A 42 10.47 -4.19 -24.54
CA GLU A 42 11.34 -3.76 -25.65
C GLU A 42 12.41 -2.73 -25.25
N MET A 43 12.67 -2.55 -23.94
CA MET A 43 13.67 -1.56 -23.50
C MET A 43 15.09 -2.02 -23.81
N LYS A 44 15.93 -1.11 -24.32
CA LYS A 44 17.35 -1.40 -24.56
C LYS A 44 18.10 -1.45 -23.22
N THR A 45 19.21 -2.18 -23.17
CA THR A 45 19.98 -2.43 -21.93
C THR A 45 20.42 -1.16 -21.21
N TYR A 46 20.79 -0.11 -21.94
CA TYR A 46 21.18 1.19 -21.34
C TYR A 46 19.99 1.93 -20.72
N GLU A 47 18.81 1.81 -21.33
CA GLU A 47 17.56 2.39 -20.83
C GLU A 47 17.17 1.68 -19.53
N TYR A 48 17.35 0.36 -19.49
CA TYR A 48 17.06 -0.46 -18.32
C TYR A 48 17.92 -0.10 -17.12
N ALA A 49 19.21 0.13 -17.32
CA ALA A 49 20.10 0.61 -16.26
C ALA A 49 19.68 2.00 -15.73
N ALA A 50 19.27 2.91 -16.63
CA ALA A 50 18.78 4.23 -16.23
C ALA A 50 17.46 4.14 -15.44
N PHE A 51 16.53 3.30 -15.88
CA PHE A 51 15.27 3.04 -15.18
C PHE A 51 15.51 2.47 -13.78
N GLN A 52 16.37 1.44 -13.66
CA GLN A 52 16.71 0.86 -12.37
C GLN A 52 17.27 1.92 -11.41
N LYS A 53 18.20 2.76 -11.88
CA LYS A 53 18.77 3.83 -11.06
C LYS A 53 17.69 4.79 -10.54
N LYS A 54 16.77 5.20 -11.42
CA LYS A 54 15.64 6.07 -11.05
C LYS A 54 14.74 5.41 -10.00
N VAL A 55 14.37 4.15 -10.19
CA VAL A 55 13.55 3.38 -9.23
C VAL A 55 14.26 3.24 -7.88
N PHE A 56 15.58 3.02 -7.85
CA PHE A 56 16.34 2.95 -6.61
C PHE A 56 16.37 4.29 -5.86
N GLU A 57 16.53 5.41 -6.57
CA GLU A 57 16.52 6.75 -5.99
C GLU A 57 15.15 7.10 -5.40
N GLU A 58 14.06 6.85 -6.14
CA GLU A 58 12.68 7.06 -5.67
C GLU A 58 12.38 6.21 -4.43
N ASN A 59 12.74 4.92 -4.46
CA ASN A 59 12.56 4.02 -3.33
C ASN A 59 13.37 4.46 -2.10
N ARG A 60 14.57 5.03 -2.29
CA ARG A 60 15.39 5.56 -1.18
C ARG A 60 14.71 6.76 -0.52
N ILE A 61 14.11 7.65 -1.30
CA ILE A 61 13.37 8.81 -0.79
C ILE A 61 12.13 8.35 -0.03
N LEU A 62 11.35 7.40 -0.57
CA LEU A 62 10.17 6.85 0.09
C LEU A 62 10.53 6.16 1.41
N LYS A 63 11.60 5.37 1.43
CA LYS A 63 12.11 4.73 2.67
C LYS A 63 12.48 5.78 3.72
N ARG A 64 13.18 6.86 3.34
CA ARG A 64 13.53 7.95 4.28
C ARG A 64 12.30 8.63 4.85
N LYS A 65 11.32 8.99 4.01
CA LYS A 65 10.05 9.61 4.45
C LYS A 65 9.31 8.71 5.44
N ARG A 66 9.20 7.41 5.14
CA ARG A 66 8.58 6.43 6.04
C ARG A 66 9.31 6.34 7.38
N ASN A 67 10.63 6.26 7.36
CA ASN A 67 11.42 6.18 8.60
C ASN A 67 11.25 7.44 9.48
N ILE A 68 11.21 8.63 8.87
CA ILE A 68 10.94 9.89 9.58
C ILE A 68 9.56 9.85 10.24
N LEU A 69 8.52 9.43 9.51
CA LEU A 69 7.17 9.31 10.07
C LEU A 69 7.13 8.34 11.26
N ILE A 70 7.79 7.18 11.15
CA ILE A 70 7.89 6.21 12.26
C ILE A 70 8.55 6.86 13.48
N ILE A 71 9.67 7.56 13.30
CA ILE A 71 10.36 8.24 14.40
C ILE A 71 9.45 9.28 15.06
N ILE A 72 8.75 10.10 14.27
CA ILE A 72 7.81 11.10 14.79
C ILE A 72 6.70 10.43 15.61
N THR A 73 6.14 9.32 15.12
CA THR A 73 5.10 8.59 15.87
C THR A 73 5.62 8.02 17.18
N ILE A 74 6.85 7.48 17.21
CA ILE A 74 7.46 6.99 18.45
C ILE A 74 7.65 8.14 19.45
N ILE A 75 8.17 9.29 19.00
CA ILE A 75 8.34 10.47 19.84
C ILE A 75 7.01 10.94 20.42
N ALA A 76 5.95 11.01 19.61
CA ALA A 76 4.62 11.40 20.06
C ALA A 76 4.09 10.46 21.16
N VAL A 77 4.22 9.14 20.97
CA VAL A 77 3.80 8.14 21.98
C VAL A 77 4.60 8.29 23.28
N VAL A 78 5.92 8.49 23.20
CA VAL A 78 6.77 8.71 24.37
C VAL A 78 6.35 9.97 25.13
N LEU A 79 6.08 11.08 24.43
CA LEU A 79 5.60 12.31 25.07
C LEU A 79 4.25 12.11 25.78
N ILE A 80 3.33 11.37 25.17
CA ILE A 80 2.06 11.03 25.80
C ILE A 80 2.32 10.25 27.09
N LEU A 81 3.14 9.19 27.04
CA LEU A 81 3.45 8.37 28.21
C LEU A 81 4.11 9.18 29.34
N LEU A 82 5.01 10.10 29.00
CA LEU A 82 5.65 11.00 29.98
C LEU A 82 4.69 12.02 30.57
N SER A 83 3.65 12.41 29.83
CA SER A 83 2.62 13.36 30.32
C SER A 83 1.60 12.71 31.26
N LEU A 84 1.42 11.40 31.23
CA LEU A 84 0.47 10.67 32.07
C LEU A 84 0.66 10.89 33.58
N PRO A 85 1.86 10.76 34.18
CA PRO A 85 2.02 11.01 35.61
C PRO A 85 1.70 12.45 36.00
N PHE A 86 2.09 13.43 35.16
CA PHE A 86 1.76 14.84 35.40
C PHE A 86 0.24 15.09 35.38
N LEU A 87 -0.46 14.50 34.41
CA LEU A 87 -1.92 14.58 34.34
C LEU A 87 -2.60 13.86 35.51
N TYR A 88 -2.06 12.71 35.94
CA TYR A 88 -2.59 11.97 37.08
C TYR A 88 -2.43 12.78 38.39
N ASP A 89 -1.25 13.35 38.62
CA ASP A 89 -1.01 14.18 39.81
C ASP A 89 -1.92 15.42 39.81
N GLU A 90 -2.08 16.11 38.68
CA GLU A 90 -2.96 17.29 38.60
C GLU A 90 -4.44 16.92 38.80
N LEU A 91 -4.91 15.83 38.17
CA LEU A 91 -6.32 15.44 38.19
C LEU A 91 -6.75 14.79 39.50
N PHE A 92 -5.84 14.07 40.18
CA PHE A 92 -6.15 13.37 41.43
C PHE A 92 -5.64 14.12 42.67
N SER A 93 -4.55 14.89 42.62
CA SER A 93 -4.02 15.59 43.81
C SER A 93 -4.68 16.95 44.08
N GLY A 94 -5.33 17.57 43.08
CA GLY A 94 -6.03 18.84 43.22
C GLY A 94 -7.23 18.81 44.19
N ASP A 95 -7.88 17.65 44.35
CA ASP A 95 -9.04 17.50 45.24
C ASP A 95 -8.66 17.14 46.69
N TYR A 96 -7.50 16.50 46.92
CA TYR A 96 -7.06 16.15 48.29
C TYR A 96 -6.54 17.35 49.11
N GLN A 97 -6.16 18.46 48.47
CA GLN A 97 -5.73 19.67 49.19
C GLN A 97 -6.89 20.59 49.61
N LYS A 98 -8.11 20.41 49.08
CA LYS A 98 -9.29 21.20 49.50
C LYS A 98 -9.99 20.64 50.74
N VAL A 99 -9.56 19.50 51.25
CA VAL A 99 -10.12 18.85 52.46
C VAL A 99 -9.04 18.76 53.54
N LYS A 100 -8.46 19.90 53.92
CA LYS A 100 -7.80 20.05 55.23
C LYS A 100 -8.38 21.28 55.90
N PHE A 101 -9.24 21.00 56.87
CA PHE A 101 -9.66 21.91 57.94
C PHE A 101 -8.46 22.30 58.80
#